data_AF-A0A9D1QQY5-F1
#
_entry.id   AF-A0A9D1QQY5-F1
#
_cell.length_a   1.000
_cell.length_b   1.000
_cell.length_c   1.000
_cell.angle_alpha   90.00
_cell.angle_beta   90.00
_cell.angle_gamma   90.00
#
_symmetry.space_group_name_H-M   'P 1'
#
loop_
_entity.id
_entity.type
_entity.pdbx_description
1 polymer ?
#
loop_
_entity_poly.entity_id
_entity_poly.type
_entity_poly.pdbx_seq_one_letter_code
_entity_poly.pdbx_strand_id
1 'polypeptide(L)'
;MAFHRIFVLDLAGVGMGEAPDANRFQSVGADTIGHVAVSWPGQLNLPTFQQLGLGNIRITDPIPGVAPVDRPTGFFGRLHMAAQDHGKTTGLREMWDYTGDIRTENVFTTMTSAGYAVTLAGPFLSYLATQTPAQRFQVGSNQAAFKVLYDRLNDPISGLTYINLPEFSFAGEHQDVDAFSAALVATDRYLAQLVHDLGANDLLIITGTHAADPTFGTTPTREYLPLLLFSPSRQVGHALGIRRTLADVGATILENYGVGTVTAGHSLLNEITQI
;
A
#
# COMPACT_ATOMS: atom_id res chain seq x y z
N MET A 1 -10.56 -10.36 17.16
CA MET A 1 -10.26 -10.08 15.74
C MET A 1 -11.40 -9.26 15.16
N ALA A 2 -11.10 -8.11 14.56
CA ALA A 2 -12.11 -7.22 13.97
C ALA A 2 -12.40 -7.58 12.51
N PHE A 3 -11.38 -8.01 11.77
CA PHE A 3 -11.46 -8.38 10.36
C PHE A 3 -10.93 -9.80 10.15
N HIS A 4 -11.69 -10.64 9.44
CA HIS A 4 -11.33 -12.03 9.18
C HIS A 4 -10.22 -12.13 8.13
N ARG A 5 -10.29 -11.28 7.11
CA ARG A 5 -9.32 -11.24 6.02
C ARG A 5 -8.81 -9.82 5.84
N ILE A 6 -7.50 -9.70 5.66
CA ILE A 6 -6.86 -8.42 5.34
C ILE A 6 -6.21 -8.56 3.97
N PHE A 7 -6.53 -7.63 3.09
CA PHE A 7 -5.93 -7.48 1.76
C PHE A 7 -5.04 -6.25 1.78
N VAL A 8 -3.78 -6.40 1.38
CA VAL A 8 -2.82 -5.30 1.27
C VAL A 8 -2.44 -5.15 -0.19
N LEU A 9 -2.78 -4.00 -0.76
CA LEU A 9 -2.46 -3.57 -2.11
C LEU A 9 -1.27 -2.62 -2.06
N ASP A 10 -0.09 -3.10 -2.43
CA ASP A 10 1.14 -2.30 -2.52
C ASP A 10 1.31 -1.74 -3.94
N LEU A 11 1.06 -0.44 -4.06
CA LEU A 11 1.27 0.42 -5.22
C LEU A 11 2.76 0.74 -5.43
N ALA A 12 3.64 -0.25 -5.33
CA ALA A 12 5.09 -0.13 -5.32
C ALA A 12 5.62 0.77 -6.45
N GLY A 13 6.00 2.00 -6.12
CA GLY A 13 6.39 3.05 -7.06
C GLY A 13 5.55 4.33 -6.95
N VAL A 14 4.35 4.29 -6.36
CA VAL A 14 3.46 5.45 -6.24
C VAL A 14 3.78 6.26 -4.97
N GLY A 15 4.57 7.32 -5.13
CA GLY A 15 4.79 8.37 -4.13
C GLY A 15 3.76 9.50 -4.20
N MET A 16 3.78 10.37 -3.18
CA MET A 16 2.88 11.52 -3.07
C MET A 16 3.55 12.78 -2.51
N GLY A 17 4.73 13.09 -3.05
CA GLY A 17 5.48 14.29 -2.69
C GLY A 17 6.63 13.97 -1.74
N GLU A 18 7.68 14.78 -1.85
CA GLU A 18 8.94 14.59 -1.15
C GLU A 18 8.74 14.41 0.37
N ALA A 19 9.48 13.45 0.93
CA ALA A 19 9.53 13.28 2.38
C ALA A 19 10.47 14.33 3.01
N PRO A 20 10.36 14.59 4.33
CA PRO A 20 11.15 15.63 5.01
C PRO A 20 12.67 15.45 4.92
N ASP A 21 13.12 14.23 4.62
CA ASP A 21 14.53 13.85 4.48
C ASP A 21 14.97 13.61 3.04
N ALA A 22 14.17 14.04 2.04
CA ALA A 22 14.44 13.85 0.61
C ALA A 22 15.78 14.42 0.13
N ASN A 23 16.29 15.47 0.79
CA ASN A 23 17.60 16.06 0.52
C ASN A 23 18.77 15.09 0.72
N ARG A 24 18.61 14.07 1.55
CA ARG A 24 19.64 13.03 1.78
C ARG A 24 19.71 11.99 0.66
N PHE A 25 18.71 11.98 -0.22
CA PHE A 25 18.49 10.96 -1.23
C PHE A 25 18.41 11.53 -2.65
N GLN A 26 18.86 12.78 -2.83
CA GLN A 26 18.76 13.50 -4.11
C GLN A 26 17.32 13.49 -4.68
N SER A 27 16.30 13.55 -3.80
CA SER A 27 14.89 13.48 -4.19
C SER A 27 14.14 14.78 -3.91
N VAL A 28 14.85 15.91 -3.76
CA VAL A 28 14.21 17.20 -3.46
C VAL A 28 13.32 17.62 -4.64
N GLY A 29 12.05 17.85 -4.36
CA GLY A 29 11.03 18.18 -5.35
C GLY A 29 10.39 16.96 -6.03
N ALA A 30 10.73 15.73 -5.63
CA ALA A 30 10.04 14.54 -6.14
C ALA A 30 8.56 14.57 -5.74
N ASP A 31 7.67 14.24 -6.68
CA ASP A 31 6.23 14.16 -6.46
C ASP A 31 5.61 13.24 -7.51
N THR A 32 5.72 11.93 -7.30
CA THR A 32 5.32 10.93 -8.29
C THR A 32 3.89 11.15 -8.78
N ILE A 33 2.90 11.09 -7.90
CA ILE A 33 1.50 11.17 -8.33
C ILE A 33 1.12 12.56 -8.86
N GLY A 34 1.71 13.64 -8.31
CA GLY A 34 1.46 14.99 -8.78
C GLY A 34 2.06 15.24 -10.17
N HIS A 35 3.32 14.87 -10.38
CA HIS A 35 3.98 15.00 -11.68
C HIS A 35 3.32 14.13 -12.75
N VAL A 36 2.93 12.90 -12.42
CA VAL A 36 2.17 12.03 -13.33
C VAL A 36 0.84 12.68 -13.71
N ALA A 37 0.08 13.19 -12.72
CA ALA A 37 -1.21 13.82 -12.97
C ALA A 37 -1.11 15.12 -13.80
N VAL A 38 -0.04 15.89 -13.67
CA VAL A 38 0.22 17.10 -14.48
C VAL A 38 0.69 16.76 -15.89
N SER A 39 1.53 15.74 -16.03
CA SER A 39 2.20 15.40 -17.30
C SER A 39 1.32 14.59 -18.24
N TRP A 40 0.33 13.87 -17.71
CA TRP A 40 -0.56 13.03 -18.51
C TRP A 40 -1.63 13.85 -19.26
N PRO A 41 -1.69 13.79 -20.61
CA PRO A 41 -2.60 14.63 -21.39
C PRO A 41 -4.09 14.36 -21.12
N GLY A 42 -4.44 13.10 -20.81
CA GLY A 42 -5.80 12.68 -20.57
C GLY A 42 -6.14 12.73 -19.09
N GLN A 43 -6.26 13.95 -18.52
CA GLN A 43 -6.62 14.25 -17.11
C GLN A 43 -6.87 13.01 -16.25
N LEU A 44 -5.97 12.74 -15.31
CA LEU A 44 -6.00 11.54 -14.47
C LEU A 44 -7.38 11.39 -13.79
N ASN A 45 -8.10 10.31 -14.10
CA ASN A 45 -9.44 10.04 -13.59
C ASN A 45 -9.43 8.74 -12.77
N LEU A 46 -9.44 8.87 -11.45
CA LEU A 46 -9.37 7.75 -10.50
C LEU A 46 -10.56 7.80 -9.54
N PRO A 47 -11.79 7.55 -10.02
CA PRO A 47 -13.00 7.75 -9.22
C PRO A 47 -13.05 6.87 -7.97
N THR A 48 -12.49 5.66 -8.03
CA THR A 48 -12.49 4.75 -6.89
C THR A 48 -11.51 5.23 -5.82
N PHE A 49 -10.27 5.54 -6.20
CA PHE A 49 -9.29 6.15 -5.30
C PHE A 49 -9.78 7.48 -4.73
N GLN A 50 -10.44 8.31 -5.54
CA GLN A 50 -11.06 9.56 -5.10
C GLN A 50 -12.09 9.29 -4.00
N GLN A 51 -13.02 8.36 -4.21
CA GLN A 51 -14.05 8.01 -3.23
C GLN A 51 -13.46 7.41 -1.94
N LEU A 52 -12.33 6.70 -2.03
CA LEU A 52 -11.57 6.20 -0.87
C LEU A 52 -10.82 7.30 -0.11
N GLY A 53 -10.70 8.51 -0.68
CA GLY A 53 -10.08 9.66 -0.01
C GLY A 53 -8.67 10.00 -0.49
N LEU A 54 -8.19 9.50 -1.63
CA LEU A 54 -6.87 9.85 -2.17
C LEU A 54 -6.69 11.36 -2.34
N GLY A 55 -7.68 12.03 -2.92
CA GLY A 55 -7.68 13.50 -3.10
C GLY A 55 -7.73 14.27 -1.78
N ASN A 56 -8.24 13.66 -0.70
CA ASN A 56 -8.30 14.27 0.63
C ASN A 56 -6.95 14.33 1.34
N ILE A 57 -5.94 13.57 0.87
CA ILE A 57 -4.61 13.54 1.48
C ILE A 57 -3.81 14.83 1.18
N ARG A 58 -4.01 15.41 -0.01
CA ARG A 58 -3.25 16.55 -0.53
C ARG A 58 -4.14 17.78 -0.74
N ILE A 59 -4.36 18.54 0.33
CA ILE A 59 -5.20 19.75 0.30
C ILE A 59 -4.44 20.95 -0.28
N THR A 60 -3.16 21.10 0.08
CA THR A 60 -2.31 22.24 -0.29
C THR A 60 -1.72 22.15 -1.68
N ASP A 61 -1.65 20.93 -2.20
CA ASP A 61 -0.92 20.52 -3.38
C ASP A 61 -1.76 19.44 -4.11
N PRO A 62 -2.94 19.81 -4.65
CA PRO A 62 -3.92 18.85 -5.12
C PRO A 62 -3.41 17.99 -6.27
N ILE A 63 -3.96 16.78 -6.39
CA ILE A 63 -3.70 15.87 -7.52
C ILE A 63 -4.67 16.27 -8.66
N PRO A 64 -4.20 16.82 -9.79
CA PRO A 64 -5.09 17.16 -10.90
C PRO A 64 -5.96 15.97 -11.33
N GLY A 65 -7.28 16.19 -11.39
CA GLY A 65 -8.26 15.17 -11.77
C GLY A 65 -8.73 14.24 -10.64
N VAL A 66 -8.14 14.32 -9.44
CA VAL A 66 -8.55 13.55 -8.26
C VAL A 66 -8.87 14.52 -7.12
N ALA A 67 -10.08 15.10 -7.16
CA ALA A 67 -10.52 16.08 -6.17
C ALA A 67 -10.82 15.44 -4.79
N PRO A 68 -10.72 16.17 -3.67
CA PRO A 68 -11.21 15.68 -2.39
C PRO A 68 -12.72 15.45 -2.41
N VAL A 69 -13.20 14.52 -1.59
CA VAL A 69 -14.63 14.25 -1.40
C VAL A 69 -15.08 14.59 0.03
N ASP A 70 -16.29 15.10 0.20
CA ASP A 70 -16.82 15.47 1.53
C ASP A 70 -17.05 14.27 2.44
N ARG A 71 -17.38 13.12 1.84
CA ARG A 71 -17.71 11.86 2.55
C ARG A 71 -16.91 10.71 1.96
N PRO A 72 -15.60 10.61 2.28
CA PRO A 72 -14.79 9.50 1.83
C PRO A 72 -15.27 8.19 2.48
N THR A 73 -15.27 7.11 1.71
CA THR A 73 -15.60 5.78 2.22
C THR A 73 -14.40 5.12 2.88
N GLY A 74 -13.18 5.56 2.54
CA GLY A 74 -11.94 5.08 3.13
C GLY A 74 -11.38 6.03 4.19
N PHE A 75 -10.60 5.48 5.11
CA PHE A 75 -9.70 6.24 5.97
C PHE A 75 -8.44 6.56 5.18
N PHE A 76 -7.90 7.77 5.32
CA PHE A 76 -6.85 8.25 4.42
C PHE A 76 -5.74 8.99 5.16
N GLY A 77 -4.49 8.81 4.74
CA GLY A 77 -3.33 9.44 5.33
C GLY A 77 -2.08 9.21 4.48
N ARG A 78 -0.92 9.43 5.08
CA ARG A 78 0.40 9.22 4.44
C ARG A 78 1.31 8.41 5.34
N LEU A 79 2.19 7.62 4.75
CA LEU A 79 3.27 6.94 5.44
C LEU A 79 4.61 7.62 5.13
N HIS A 80 5.39 7.87 6.17
CA HIS A 80 6.80 8.24 6.06
C HIS A 80 7.67 7.01 6.33
N MET A 81 8.69 6.81 5.50
CA MET A 81 9.66 5.75 5.69
C MET A 81 10.69 6.16 6.73
N ALA A 82 10.85 5.36 7.78
CA ALA A 82 11.78 5.60 8.88
C ALA A 82 13.22 5.13 8.55
N ALA A 83 13.35 4.12 7.69
CA ALA A 83 14.63 3.55 7.29
C ALA A 83 15.54 4.59 6.65
N GLN A 84 16.85 4.41 6.86
CA GLN A 84 17.90 5.30 6.36
C GLN A 84 18.34 4.96 4.91
N ASP A 85 17.44 4.33 4.16
CA ASP A 85 17.57 3.92 2.76
C ASP A 85 16.18 4.07 2.09
N HIS A 86 16.13 4.07 0.76
CA HIS A 86 14.92 4.20 -0.06
C HIS A 86 14.76 3.08 -1.10
N GLY A 87 15.55 2.00 -0.99
CA GLY A 87 15.48 0.86 -1.89
C GLY A 87 14.16 0.09 -1.84
N LYS A 88 13.84 -0.62 -2.92
CA LYS A 88 12.60 -1.42 -3.07
C LYS A 88 12.39 -2.44 -1.95
N THR A 89 13.47 -3.07 -1.48
CA THR A 89 13.42 -4.07 -0.40
C THR A 89 13.40 -3.43 0.99
N THR A 90 13.81 -2.19 1.12
CA THR A 90 13.91 -1.49 2.41
C THR A 90 12.53 -1.22 2.97
N GLY A 91 11.60 -0.71 2.15
CA GLY A 91 10.22 -0.50 2.60
C GLY A 91 9.48 -1.79 2.90
N LEU A 92 9.76 -2.88 2.16
CA LEU A 92 9.24 -4.20 2.49
C LEU A 92 9.69 -4.64 3.89
N ARG A 93 11.00 -4.54 4.18
CA ARG A 93 11.53 -4.89 5.50
C ARG A 93 10.97 -4.00 6.58
N GLU A 94 10.86 -2.69 6.36
CA GLU A 94 10.28 -1.78 7.34
C GLU A 94 8.81 -2.09 7.63
N MET A 95 8.03 -2.43 6.60
CA MET A 95 6.61 -2.74 6.75
C MET A 95 6.38 -4.06 7.51
N TRP A 96 7.25 -5.04 7.30
CA TRP A 96 6.98 -6.44 7.66
C TRP A 96 7.90 -7.02 8.73
N ASP A 97 9.14 -6.55 8.88
CA ASP A 97 10.08 -7.04 9.89
C ASP A 97 9.89 -6.26 11.21
N TYR A 98 10.10 -6.95 12.34
CA TYR A 98 10.17 -6.33 13.66
C TYR A 98 11.16 -7.06 14.56
N THR A 99 11.61 -6.39 15.63
CA THR A 99 12.54 -7.00 16.60
C THR A 99 11.74 -7.82 17.61
N GLY A 100 11.86 -9.15 17.54
CA GLY A 100 11.41 -10.06 18.59
C GLY A 100 12.44 -10.20 19.70
N ASP A 101 12.14 -11.05 20.69
CA ASP A 101 12.96 -11.19 21.90
C ASP A 101 14.38 -11.72 21.65
N ILE A 102 14.53 -12.62 20.67
CA ILE A 102 15.79 -13.36 20.42
C ILE A 102 16.36 -13.05 19.02
N ARG A 103 15.51 -12.65 18.08
CA ARG A 103 15.87 -12.42 16.66
C ARG A 103 14.88 -11.48 16.00
N THR A 104 15.23 -11.01 14.81
CA THR A 104 14.26 -10.39 13.90
C THR A 104 13.19 -11.41 13.51
N GLU A 105 11.94 -10.99 13.64
CA GLU A 105 10.76 -11.71 13.18
C GLU A 105 10.10 -10.90 12.06
N ASN A 106 9.10 -11.48 11.40
CA ASN A 106 8.30 -10.77 10.42
C ASN A 106 6.83 -11.20 10.49
N VAL A 107 5.94 -10.30 10.06
CA VAL A 107 4.48 -10.48 10.12
C VAL A 107 4.04 -11.78 9.44
N PHE A 108 4.61 -12.15 8.29
CA PHE A 108 4.20 -13.33 7.53
C PHE A 108 4.49 -14.63 8.28
N THR A 109 5.70 -14.77 8.84
CA THR A 109 6.08 -15.93 9.65
C THR A 109 5.24 -15.99 10.93
N THR A 110 4.98 -14.86 11.57
CA THR A 110 4.16 -14.81 12.80
C THR A 110 2.72 -15.22 12.55
N MET A 111 2.11 -14.70 11.48
CA MET A 111 0.76 -15.06 11.04
C MET A 111 0.64 -16.55 10.71
N THR A 112 1.55 -17.07 9.89
CA THR A 112 1.54 -18.50 9.51
C THR A 112 1.81 -19.42 10.69
N SER A 113 2.69 -19.05 11.62
CA SER A 113 2.96 -19.83 12.84
C SER A 113 1.75 -19.88 13.78
N ALA A 114 0.89 -18.85 13.75
CA ALA A 114 -0.38 -18.82 14.47
C ALA A 114 -1.53 -19.55 13.75
N GLY A 115 -1.27 -20.14 12.58
CA GLY A 115 -2.26 -20.91 11.82
C GLY A 115 -3.11 -20.10 10.84
N TYR A 116 -2.78 -18.82 10.60
CA TYR A 116 -3.48 -18.00 9.61
C TYR A 116 -2.90 -18.21 8.21
N ALA A 117 -3.76 -18.14 7.19
CA ALA A 117 -3.31 -18.18 5.81
C ALA A 117 -2.55 -16.89 5.45
N VAL A 118 -1.45 -17.04 4.69
CA VAL A 118 -0.72 -15.91 4.13
C VAL A 118 -0.48 -16.16 2.64
N THR A 119 -0.98 -15.27 1.80
CA THR A 119 -0.78 -15.26 0.35
C THR A 119 0.01 -14.02 -0.04
N LEU A 120 1.10 -14.21 -0.78
CA LEU A 120 1.96 -13.16 -1.29
C LEU A 120 1.97 -13.24 -2.82
N ALA A 121 1.69 -12.14 -3.51
CA ALA A 121 1.89 -12.03 -4.96
C ALA A 121 2.75 -10.81 -5.30
N GLY A 122 3.71 -10.95 -6.19
CA GLY A 122 4.51 -9.82 -6.64
C GLY A 122 5.56 -10.20 -7.68
N PRO A 123 6.36 -9.24 -8.16
CA PRO A 123 7.52 -9.54 -8.99
C PRO A 123 8.55 -10.35 -8.20
N PHE A 124 9.61 -10.78 -8.88
CA PHE A 124 10.72 -11.41 -8.18
C PHE A 124 11.45 -10.39 -7.28
N LEU A 125 11.10 -10.41 -6.00
CA LEU A 125 11.78 -9.67 -4.94
C LEU A 125 12.31 -10.70 -3.93
N SER A 126 13.62 -10.68 -3.68
CA SER A 126 14.29 -11.67 -2.82
C SER A 126 13.65 -11.77 -1.43
N TYR A 127 13.17 -10.64 -0.89
CA TYR A 127 12.43 -10.60 0.35
C TYR A 127 11.15 -11.45 0.28
N LEU A 128 10.24 -11.20 -0.66
CA LEU A 128 8.99 -11.97 -0.81
C LEU A 128 9.25 -13.43 -1.20
N ALA A 129 10.24 -13.67 -2.07
CA ALA A 129 10.61 -15.00 -2.57
C ALA A 129 11.20 -15.93 -1.50
N THR A 130 11.50 -15.43 -0.30
CA THR A 130 12.06 -16.24 0.80
C THR A 130 11.07 -16.47 1.95
N GLN A 131 9.85 -15.94 1.86
CA GLN A 131 8.84 -16.05 2.92
C GLN A 131 8.14 -17.42 2.92
N THR A 132 8.70 -18.40 3.63
CA THR A 132 8.04 -19.68 3.92
C THR A 132 7.49 -19.68 5.35
N PRO A 133 6.33 -20.32 5.61
CA PRO A 133 5.53 -21.18 4.74
C PRO A 133 4.41 -20.47 3.95
N ALA A 134 4.46 -19.15 3.74
CA ALA A 134 3.43 -18.43 2.97
C ALA A 134 3.28 -18.97 1.53
N GLN A 135 2.05 -18.92 1.00
CA GLN A 135 1.80 -19.19 -0.41
C GLN A 135 2.30 -18.00 -1.24
N ARG A 136 3.11 -18.26 -2.26
CA ARG A 136 3.80 -17.22 -3.04
C ARG A 136 3.52 -17.38 -4.52
N PHE A 137 3.16 -16.28 -5.17
CA PHE A 137 2.89 -16.20 -6.60
C PHE A 137 3.79 -15.14 -7.22
N GLN A 138 4.70 -15.58 -8.10
CA GLN A 138 5.50 -14.64 -8.89
C GLN A 138 4.66 -14.16 -10.07
N VAL A 139 4.45 -12.85 -10.16
CA VAL A 139 3.61 -12.21 -11.18
C VAL A 139 4.39 -11.08 -11.87
N GLY A 140 4.13 -10.88 -13.16
CA GLY A 140 4.82 -9.88 -13.99
C GLY A 140 3.96 -8.66 -14.36
N SER A 141 2.72 -8.59 -13.91
CA SER A 141 1.78 -7.51 -14.25
C SER A 141 0.81 -7.23 -13.10
N ASN A 142 0.24 -6.02 -13.09
CA ASN A 142 -0.77 -5.64 -12.10
C ASN A 142 -2.02 -6.51 -12.26
N GLN A 143 -2.42 -6.81 -13.50
CA GLN A 143 -3.53 -7.71 -13.78
C GLN A 143 -3.35 -9.09 -13.15
N ALA A 144 -2.16 -9.68 -13.27
CA ALA A 144 -1.87 -10.99 -12.68
C ALA A 144 -1.88 -10.95 -11.15
N ALA A 145 -1.38 -9.86 -10.55
CA ALA A 145 -1.45 -9.64 -9.10
C ALA A 145 -2.90 -9.55 -8.60
N PHE A 146 -3.74 -8.74 -9.27
CA PHE A 146 -5.17 -8.66 -8.95
C PHE A 146 -5.90 -9.97 -9.15
N LYS A 147 -5.53 -10.77 -10.16
CA LYS A 147 -6.11 -12.10 -10.34
C LYS A 147 -5.89 -12.97 -9.10
N VAL A 148 -4.66 -13.00 -8.57
CA VAL A 148 -4.36 -13.77 -7.33
C VAL A 148 -5.20 -13.25 -6.17
N LEU A 149 -5.35 -11.94 -6.02
CA LEU A 149 -6.17 -11.34 -4.97
C LEU A 149 -7.65 -11.72 -5.12
N TYR A 150 -8.23 -11.63 -6.31
CA TYR A 150 -9.62 -12.03 -6.56
C TYR A 150 -9.87 -13.51 -6.30
N ASP A 151 -8.90 -14.36 -6.62
CA ASP A 151 -8.98 -15.79 -6.29
C ASP A 151 -8.98 -16.04 -4.77
N ARG A 152 -8.68 -15.04 -3.93
CA ARG A 152 -8.78 -15.10 -2.45
C ARG A 152 -10.08 -14.51 -1.89
N LEU A 153 -10.85 -13.74 -2.67
CA LEU A 153 -12.12 -13.17 -2.21
C LEU A 153 -13.18 -14.22 -1.88
N ASN A 154 -13.07 -15.42 -2.45
CA ASN A 154 -13.97 -16.54 -2.18
C ASN A 154 -13.43 -17.54 -1.14
N ASP A 155 -12.24 -17.28 -0.58
CA ASP A 155 -11.62 -18.17 0.39
C ASP A 155 -12.26 -17.95 1.79
N PRO A 156 -12.87 -18.97 2.41
CA PRO A 156 -13.42 -18.85 3.76
C PRO A 156 -12.34 -18.76 4.85
N ILE A 157 -11.06 -19.00 4.52
CA ILE A 157 -9.97 -19.03 5.49
C ILE A 157 -9.57 -17.61 5.88
N SER A 158 -9.43 -17.38 7.19
CA SER A 158 -8.94 -16.11 7.74
C SER A 158 -7.44 -15.95 7.50
N GLY A 159 -7.02 -14.76 7.09
CA GLY A 159 -5.61 -14.52 6.80
C GLY A 159 -5.30 -13.24 6.03
N LEU A 160 -4.02 -13.13 5.69
CA LEU A 160 -3.43 -11.99 5.00
C LEU A 160 -3.18 -12.31 3.53
N THR A 161 -3.67 -11.44 2.64
CA THR A 161 -3.28 -11.44 1.23
C THR A 161 -2.55 -10.15 0.92
N TYR A 162 -1.27 -10.23 0.57
CA TYR A 162 -0.47 -9.09 0.16
C TYR A 162 -0.13 -9.21 -1.32
N ILE A 163 -0.43 -8.17 -2.11
CA ILE A 163 -0.02 -8.09 -3.51
C ILE A 163 0.81 -6.84 -3.76
N ASN A 164 1.93 -7.01 -4.46
CA ASN A 164 2.81 -5.95 -4.94
C ASN A 164 2.56 -5.74 -6.44
N LEU A 165 2.27 -4.50 -6.83
CA LEU A 165 1.96 -4.12 -8.21
C LEU A 165 3.24 -3.68 -8.95
N PRO A 166 3.81 -4.52 -9.84
CA PRO A 166 5.14 -4.28 -10.41
C PRO A 166 5.20 -3.14 -11.43
N GLU A 167 4.09 -2.77 -12.06
CA GLU A 167 4.11 -1.88 -13.23
C GLU A 167 4.46 -0.43 -12.88
N PHE A 168 4.19 0.03 -11.66
CA PHE A 168 4.51 1.40 -11.25
C PHE A 168 6.02 1.59 -11.10
N SER A 169 6.69 0.74 -10.32
CA SER A 169 8.15 0.72 -10.20
C SER A 169 8.81 0.58 -11.58
N PHE A 170 8.30 -0.34 -12.41
CA PHE A 170 8.82 -0.53 -13.76
C PHE A 170 8.70 0.74 -14.61
N ALA A 171 7.53 1.38 -14.64
CA ALA A 171 7.33 2.62 -15.39
C ALA A 171 8.20 3.77 -14.86
N GLY A 172 8.34 3.90 -13.54
CA GLY A 172 9.22 4.87 -12.90
C GLY A 172 10.68 4.71 -13.33
N GLU A 173 11.21 3.47 -13.28
CA GLU A 173 12.59 3.16 -13.70
C GLU A 173 12.88 3.45 -15.18
N HIS A 174 11.85 3.39 -16.03
CA HIS A 174 11.95 3.68 -17.45
C HIS A 174 11.54 5.11 -17.80
N GLN A 175 11.22 5.93 -16.79
CA GLN A 175 10.77 7.32 -16.96
C GLN A 175 9.56 7.43 -17.88
N ASP A 176 8.67 6.44 -17.81
CA ASP A 176 7.51 6.30 -18.68
C ASP A 176 6.25 6.77 -17.96
N VAL A 177 6.01 8.08 -18.03
CA VAL A 177 4.80 8.73 -17.48
C VAL A 177 3.53 8.11 -18.06
N ASP A 178 3.56 7.72 -19.33
CA ASP A 178 2.38 7.24 -20.04
C ASP A 178 1.97 5.85 -19.53
N ALA A 179 2.94 4.94 -19.43
CA ALA A 179 2.74 3.63 -18.82
C ALA A 179 2.31 3.74 -17.35
N PHE A 180 2.91 4.65 -16.58
CA PHE A 180 2.56 4.88 -15.18
C PHE A 180 1.09 5.32 -15.05
N SER A 181 0.66 6.28 -15.87
CA SER A 181 -0.71 6.81 -15.89
C SER A 181 -1.72 5.75 -16.30
N ALA A 182 -1.42 5.00 -17.36
CA ALA A 182 -2.26 3.89 -17.80
C ALA A 182 -2.40 2.80 -16.73
N ALA A 183 -1.32 2.50 -16.00
CA ALA A 183 -1.33 1.56 -14.87
C ALA A 183 -2.19 2.07 -13.71
N LEU A 184 -2.19 3.38 -13.41
CA LEU A 184 -3.06 3.97 -12.37
C LEU A 184 -4.54 3.81 -12.76
N VAL A 185 -4.91 4.17 -14.00
CA VAL A 185 -6.29 4.05 -14.50
C VAL A 185 -6.75 2.59 -14.56
N ALA A 186 -5.88 1.66 -14.96
CA ALA A 186 -6.18 0.23 -14.93
C ALA A 186 -6.38 -0.27 -13.48
N THR A 187 -5.52 0.17 -12.57
CA THR A 187 -5.60 -0.19 -11.14
C THR A 187 -6.87 0.34 -10.49
N ASP A 188 -7.32 1.56 -10.80
CA ASP A 188 -8.59 2.08 -10.29
C ASP A 188 -9.79 1.22 -10.75
N ARG A 189 -9.78 0.72 -11.99
CA ARG A 189 -10.83 -0.19 -12.48
C ARG A 189 -10.83 -1.54 -11.75
N TYR A 190 -9.66 -2.10 -11.46
CA TYR A 190 -9.57 -3.31 -10.64
C TYR A 190 -10.03 -3.02 -9.21
N LEU A 191 -9.60 -1.89 -8.65
CA LEU A 191 -10.01 -1.48 -7.32
C LEU A 191 -11.53 -1.30 -7.21
N ALA A 192 -12.20 -0.78 -8.23
CA ALA A 192 -13.67 -0.65 -8.28
C ALA A 192 -14.38 -1.99 -8.10
N GLN A 193 -13.89 -3.04 -8.78
CA GLN A 193 -14.42 -4.38 -8.60
C GLN A 193 -14.08 -4.92 -7.21
N LEU A 194 -12.84 -4.74 -6.74
CA LEU A 194 -12.41 -5.21 -5.43
C LEU A 194 -13.30 -4.64 -4.31
N VAL A 195 -13.50 -3.32 -4.27
CA VAL A 195 -14.29 -2.69 -3.20
C VAL A 195 -15.75 -3.15 -3.19
N HIS A 196 -16.29 -3.53 -4.35
CA HIS A 196 -17.63 -4.09 -4.49
C HIS A 196 -17.71 -5.54 -3.98
N ASP A 197 -16.66 -6.34 -4.22
CA ASP A 197 -16.65 -7.77 -3.95
C ASP A 197 -16.16 -8.12 -2.52
N LEU A 198 -15.63 -7.16 -1.77
CA LEU A 198 -15.21 -7.36 -0.37
C LEU A 198 -16.39 -7.72 0.54
N GLY A 199 -16.16 -8.66 1.45
CA GLY A 199 -17.11 -9.01 2.51
C GLY A 199 -17.10 -8.01 3.66
N ALA A 200 -18.17 -7.99 4.45
CA ALA A 200 -18.33 -7.06 5.58
C ALA A 200 -17.21 -7.13 6.63
N ASN A 201 -16.58 -8.31 6.78
CA ASN A 201 -15.50 -8.55 7.74
C ASN A 201 -14.10 -8.46 7.10
N ASP A 202 -13.99 -7.93 5.88
CA ASP A 202 -12.70 -7.74 5.22
C ASP A 202 -12.17 -6.33 5.45
N LEU A 203 -10.85 -6.21 5.48
CA LEU A 203 -10.14 -4.94 5.45
C LEU A 203 -9.25 -4.89 4.21
N LEU A 204 -9.36 -3.81 3.45
CA LEU A 204 -8.41 -3.44 2.40
C LEU A 204 -7.50 -2.33 2.92
N ILE A 205 -6.19 -2.53 2.78
CA ILE A 205 -5.17 -1.51 3.02
C ILE A 205 -4.46 -1.26 1.69
N ILE A 206 -4.41 -0.02 1.24
CA ILE A 206 -3.73 0.41 0.01
C ILE A 206 -2.60 1.34 0.41
N THR A 207 -1.39 1.02 -0.01
CA THR A 207 -0.18 1.77 0.33
C THR A 207 0.92 1.55 -0.70
N GLY A 208 2.14 2.03 -0.44
CA GLY A 208 3.35 1.69 -1.17
C GLY A 208 4.43 1.16 -0.23
N THR A 209 5.46 0.53 -0.80
CA THR A 209 6.74 0.25 -0.12
C THR A 209 7.85 1.20 -0.53
N HIS A 210 7.71 1.89 -1.66
CA HIS A 210 8.64 2.90 -2.15
C HIS A 210 7.95 3.76 -3.21
N ALA A 211 8.58 4.88 -3.56
CA ALA A 211 8.17 5.75 -4.66
C ALA A 211 9.19 5.70 -5.80
N ALA A 212 8.74 5.98 -7.02
CA ALA A 212 9.54 6.00 -8.23
C ALA A 212 8.94 7.01 -9.20
N ASP A 213 9.30 8.28 -9.03
CA ASP A 213 8.82 9.37 -9.87
C ASP A 213 9.37 9.25 -11.30
N PRO A 214 8.53 8.98 -12.32
CA PRO A 214 8.99 8.79 -13.70
C PRO A 214 9.57 10.07 -14.32
N THR A 215 9.37 11.24 -13.70
CA THR A 215 9.89 12.51 -14.21
C THR A 215 11.23 12.91 -13.58
N PHE A 216 11.67 12.20 -12.54
CA PHE A 216 12.83 12.60 -11.73
C PHE A 216 14.10 11.82 -12.10
N GLY A 217 13.99 10.51 -12.31
CA GLY A 217 15.12 9.66 -12.63
C GLY A 217 14.72 8.19 -12.70
N THR A 218 15.71 7.30 -12.75
CA THR A 218 15.50 5.84 -12.91
C THR A 218 15.60 5.08 -11.60
N THR A 219 15.83 5.76 -10.47
CA THR A 219 15.96 5.16 -9.13
C THR A 219 14.80 5.58 -8.24
N PRO A 220 14.47 4.81 -7.19
CA PRO A 220 13.44 5.20 -6.24
C PRO A 220 13.65 6.61 -5.67
N THR A 221 12.54 7.34 -5.52
CA THR A 221 12.49 8.68 -4.92
C THR A 221 12.10 8.60 -3.45
N ARG A 222 12.59 9.54 -2.64
CA ARG A 222 12.27 9.64 -1.21
C ARG A 222 11.02 10.51 -1.01
N GLU A 223 9.87 9.86 -0.98
CA GLU A 223 8.56 10.51 -0.88
C GLU A 223 7.72 9.94 0.27
N TYR A 224 6.67 10.66 0.66
CA TYR A 224 5.54 10.07 1.37
C TYR A 224 4.84 9.04 0.48
N LEU A 225 4.26 8.02 1.12
CA LEU A 225 3.48 6.97 0.45
C LEU A 225 2.00 7.11 0.82
N PRO A 226 1.05 6.83 -0.11
CA PRO A 226 -0.37 6.81 0.21
C PRO A 226 -0.67 5.82 1.33
N LEU A 227 -1.67 6.14 2.15
CA LEU A 227 -2.30 5.19 3.04
C LEU A 227 -3.81 5.33 2.93
N LEU A 228 -4.48 4.31 2.39
CA LEU A 228 -5.94 4.22 2.34
C LEU A 228 -6.38 2.92 3.00
N LEU A 229 -7.38 2.97 3.88
CA LEU A 229 -7.99 1.80 4.47
C LEU A 229 -9.49 1.79 4.16
N PHE A 230 -10.04 0.63 3.83
CA PHE A 230 -11.44 0.47 3.50
C PHE A 230 -11.99 -0.84 4.04
N SER A 231 -13.20 -0.81 4.57
CA SER A 231 -13.97 -2.00 4.89
C SER A 231 -15.44 -1.75 4.61
N PRO A 232 -16.19 -2.69 4.00
CA PRO A 232 -17.62 -2.51 3.75
C PRO A 232 -18.44 -2.28 5.02
N SER A 233 -17.97 -2.74 6.19
CA SER A 233 -18.61 -2.49 7.48
C SER A 233 -18.38 -1.07 8.03
N ARG A 234 -17.55 -0.26 7.37
CA ARG A 234 -17.18 1.12 7.78
C ARG A 234 -17.57 2.10 6.67
N GLN A 235 -18.76 2.69 6.81
CA GLN A 235 -19.36 3.48 5.73
C GLN A 235 -18.84 4.92 5.58
N VAL A 236 -18.10 5.43 6.57
CA VAL A 236 -17.50 6.77 6.53
C VAL A 236 -16.10 6.68 7.13
N GLY A 237 -15.09 7.03 6.33
CA GLY A 237 -13.71 7.14 6.80
C GLY A 237 -13.33 8.58 7.18
N HIS A 238 -12.15 8.73 7.76
CA HIS A 238 -11.60 10.02 8.18
C HIS A 238 -10.07 10.05 8.01
N ALA A 239 -9.48 11.21 8.24
CA ALA A 239 -8.05 11.41 8.11
C ALA A 239 -7.26 10.69 9.22
N LEU A 240 -6.28 9.87 8.84
CA LEU A 240 -5.33 9.17 9.71
C LEU A 240 -4.04 9.96 9.95
N GLY A 241 -3.91 11.12 9.30
CA GLY A 241 -2.73 11.97 9.38
C GLY A 241 -1.48 11.35 8.74
N ILE A 242 -0.32 11.68 9.30
CA ILE A 242 0.98 11.18 8.84
C ILE A 242 1.48 10.12 9.83
N ARG A 243 1.70 8.92 9.31
CA ARG A 243 2.29 7.79 10.03
C ARG A 243 3.80 7.84 9.86
N ARG A 244 4.53 7.57 10.95
CA ARG A 244 5.99 7.80 11.04
C ARG A 244 6.84 6.62 10.55
N THR A 245 6.21 5.49 10.24
CA THR A 245 6.87 4.26 9.80
C THR A 245 5.91 3.42 8.99
N LEU A 246 6.43 2.69 7.99
CA LEU A 246 5.66 1.70 7.24
C LEU A 246 5.21 0.54 8.15
N ALA A 247 5.90 0.32 9.27
CA ALA A 247 5.63 -0.73 10.24
C ALA A 247 4.23 -0.61 10.90
N ASP A 248 3.57 0.54 10.82
CA ASP A 248 2.20 0.73 11.31
C ASP A 248 1.21 -0.23 10.60
N VAL A 249 1.46 -0.57 9.33
CA VAL A 249 0.66 -1.55 8.58
C VAL A 249 0.82 -2.94 9.19
N GLY A 250 2.06 -3.39 9.39
CA GLY A 250 2.36 -4.67 10.01
C GLY A 250 1.80 -4.77 11.44
N ALA A 251 1.96 -3.72 12.23
CA ALA A 251 1.42 -3.62 13.58
C ALA A 251 -0.11 -3.74 13.62
N THR A 252 -0.80 -3.09 12.68
CA THR A 252 -2.26 -3.16 12.54
C THR A 252 -2.75 -4.57 12.24
N ILE A 253 -2.03 -5.29 11.38
CA ILE A 253 -2.35 -6.67 11.03
C ILE A 253 -2.14 -7.59 12.24
N LEU A 254 -0.99 -7.49 12.90
CA LEU A 254 -0.67 -8.29 14.08
C LEU A 254 -1.70 -8.08 15.21
N GLU A 255 -2.05 -6.83 15.52
CA GLU A 255 -3.07 -6.52 16.53
C GLU A 255 -4.44 -7.12 16.15
N ASN A 256 -4.88 -7.00 14.89
CA ASN A 256 -6.17 -7.53 14.45
C ASN A 256 -6.28 -9.03 14.71
N TYR A 257 -5.22 -9.79 14.39
CA TYR A 257 -5.20 -11.24 14.54
C TYR A 257 -4.85 -11.69 15.97
N GLY A 258 -4.52 -10.75 16.87
CA GLY A 258 -4.15 -11.05 18.26
C GLY A 258 -2.85 -11.83 18.37
N VAL A 259 -1.90 -11.58 17.46
CA VAL A 259 -0.60 -12.26 17.37
C VAL A 259 0.53 -11.24 17.35
N GLY A 260 1.74 -11.66 17.73
CA GLY A 260 2.88 -10.75 17.87
C GLY A 260 2.80 -9.96 19.18
N THR A 261 3.69 -10.29 20.12
CA THR A 261 3.78 -9.61 21.43
C THR A 261 4.48 -8.26 21.35
N VAL A 262 5.20 -8.00 20.25
CA VAL A 262 5.97 -6.78 19.98
C VAL A 262 5.71 -6.36 18.53
N THR A 263 5.55 -5.06 18.29
CA THR A 263 5.41 -4.48 16.95
C THR A 263 6.43 -3.36 16.74
N ALA A 264 6.92 -3.18 15.51
CA ALA A 264 7.83 -2.09 15.17
C ALA A 264 7.11 -0.75 14.89
N GLY A 265 5.77 -0.77 14.78
CA GLY A 265 4.94 0.41 14.54
C GLY A 265 3.76 0.51 15.51
N HIS A 266 2.98 1.58 15.34
CA HIS A 266 1.75 1.84 16.08
C HIS A 266 0.54 1.47 15.22
N SER A 267 -0.21 0.49 15.68
CA SER A 267 -1.41 0.03 14.99
C SER A 267 -2.47 1.14 14.84
N LEU A 268 -3.14 1.09 13.70
CA LEU A 268 -4.28 1.93 13.31
C LEU A 268 -5.63 1.29 13.67
N LEU A 269 -5.63 0.08 14.23
CA LEU A 269 -6.84 -0.75 14.35
C LEU A 269 -7.94 -0.05 15.13
N ASN A 270 -7.59 0.61 16.25
CA ASN A 270 -8.58 1.35 17.05
C ASN A 270 -9.18 2.53 16.29
N GLU A 271 -8.37 3.25 15.50
CA GLU A 271 -8.81 4.40 14.70
C GLU A 271 -9.85 3.99 13.64
N ILE A 272 -9.77 2.76 13.12
CA ILE A 272 -10.69 2.25 12.10
C ILE A 272 -11.83 1.37 12.64
N THR A 273 -11.82 1.02 13.94
CA THR A 273 -12.83 0.15 14.55
C THR A 273 -13.72 0.83 15.59
N GLN A 274 -13.23 1.87 16.26
CA GLN A 274 -13.98 2.63 17.26
C GLN A 274 -14.78 3.77 16.61
N ILE A 275 -15.79 3.40 15.82
CA ILE A 275 -16.79 4.32 15.26
C ILE A 275 -18.16 3.97 15.84
#